data_AF-A0A6V7HC39-F1
#
_entry.id   AF-A0A6V7HC39-F1
#
_cell.length_a   1.000
_cell.length_b   1.000
_cell.length_c   1.000
_cell.angle_alpha   90.00
_cell.angle_beta   90.00
_cell.angle_gamma   90.00
#
_symmetry.space_group_name_H-M   'P 1'
#
loop_
_entity.id
_entity.type
_entity.pdbx_description
1 polymer ?
#
loop_
_entity_poly.entity_id
_entity_poly.type
_entity_poly.pdbx_seq_one_letter_code
_entity_poly.pdbx_strand_id
1 'polypeptide(L)'
;MTTDEKVTTAEEILNDRLSEVSGANNTNVTDNTKKAKVKKEKSLEQQIPKGKPKSGRVWKEEKKRFSSIVKTRGIRLSFDKKQKLRENLKHVKEMSRAIKAEKQAEKEAKKERRRANLKRAEENQRKSEIVQVV
;
A
#
# COMPACT_ATOMS: atom_id res chain seq x y z
N MET A 1 -28.37 15.65 48.92
CA MET A 1 -28.44 15.61 47.45
C MET A 1 -27.22 14.85 46.95
N THR A 2 -27.31 13.53 46.85
CA THR A 2 -26.23 12.69 46.30
C THR A 2 -26.42 12.62 44.78
N THR A 3 -25.45 13.14 44.03
CA THR A 3 -25.43 13.08 42.58
C THR A 3 -24.72 11.80 42.16
N ASP A 4 -25.48 10.82 41.70
CA ASP A 4 -24.92 9.60 41.11
C ASP A 4 -24.31 9.93 39.75
N GLU A 5 -22.97 10.05 39.71
CA GLU A 5 -22.23 10.18 38.48
C GLU A 5 -22.26 8.84 37.73
N LYS A 6 -22.90 8.82 36.56
CA LYS A 6 -22.92 7.64 35.69
C LYS A 6 -21.54 7.44 35.07
N VAL A 7 -20.76 6.55 35.68
CA VAL A 7 -19.49 6.07 35.12
C VAL A 7 -19.81 5.09 33.99
N THR A 8 -19.62 5.53 32.75
CA THR A 8 -19.76 4.64 31.59
C THR A 8 -18.59 3.68 31.54
N THR A 9 -18.87 2.39 31.71
CA THR A 9 -17.86 1.32 31.64
C THR A 9 -17.60 0.95 30.18
N ALA A 10 -16.40 0.45 29.89
CA ALA A 10 -16.00 0.05 28.54
C ALA A 10 -16.91 -1.04 27.95
N GLU A 11 -17.60 -1.81 28.80
CA GLU A 11 -18.56 -2.84 28.44
C GLU A 11 -19.86 -2.25 27.87
N GLU A 12 -20.34 -1.12 28.39
CA GLU A 12 -21.55 -0.43 27.89
C GLU A 12 -21.33 0.11 26.48
N ILE A 13 -20.15 0.68 26.21
CA ILE A 13 -19.76 1.19 24.88
C ILE A 13 -19.72 0.05 23.84
N LEU A 14 -19.33 -1.16 24.29
CA LEU A 14 -19.24 -2.34 23.43
C LEU A 14 -20.63 -2.92 23.14
N ASN A 15 -21.52 -2.91 24.13
CA ASN A 15 -22.91 -3.34 23.97
C ASN A 15 -23.73 -2.39 23.09
N ASP A 16 -23.55 -1.07 23.22
CA ASP A 16 -24.23 -0.09 22.36
C ASP A 16 -23.86 -0.31 20.88
N ARG A 17 -22.57 -0.52 20.57
CA ARG A 17 -22.12 -0.84 19.21
C ARG A 17 -22.67 -2.16 18.68
N LEU A 18 -22.87 -3.16 19.53
CA LEU A 18 -23.49 -4.43 19.13
C LEU A 18 -24.98 -4.26 18.85
N SER A 19 -25.67 -3.38 19.57
CA SER A 19 -27.08 -3.04 19.35
C SER A 19 -27.31 -2.27 18.03
N GLU A 20 -26.41 -1.34 17.69
CA GLU A 20 -26.44 -0.61 16.41
C GLU A 20 -26.25 -1.54 15.20
N VAL A 21 -25.43 -2.59 15.36
CA VAL A 21 -25.17 -3.58 14.30
C VAL A 21 -26.32 -4.58 14.13
N SER A 22 -27.09 -4.86 15.18
CA SER A 22 -28.25 -5.78 15.11
C SER A 22 -29.52 -5.11 14.58
N GLY A 23 -29.70 -3.80 14.79
CA GLY A 23 -30.84 -3.02 14.30
C GLY A 23 -30.89 -2.78 12.78
N ALA A 24 -29.80 -3.05 12.05
CA ALA A 24 -29.70 -2.81 10.61
C ALA A 24 -30.08 -4.01 9.71
N ASN A 25 -30.45 -5.16 10.28
CA ASN A 25 -30.63 -6.41 9.54
C ASN A 25 -32.07 -6.94 9.56
N ASN A 26 -33.07 -6.16 9.14
CA ASN A 26 -34.39 -6.71 8.80
C ASN A 26 -35.18 -5.84 7.80
N THR A 27 -34.78 -5.91 6.53
CA THR A 27 -35.70 -5.69 5.40
C THR A 27 -35.44 -6.77 4.35
N ASN A 28 -35.88 -8.01 4.63
CA ASN A 28 -35.94 -9.08 3.63
C ASN A 28 -37.18 -8.87 2.75
N VAL A 29 -37.07 -8.01 1.74
CA VAL A 29 -38.01 -7.98 0.62
C VAL A 29 -37.63 -9.15 -0.30
N THR A 30 -38.42 -10.22 -0.24
CA THR A 30 -38.25 -11.40 -1.09
C THR A 30 -38.81 -11.14 -2.49
N ASP A 31 -38.02 -10.47 -3.33
CA ASP A 31 -38.29 -10.43 -4.76
C ASP A 31 -37.83 -11.75 -5.41
N ASN A 32 -38.72 -12.75 -5.36
CA ASN A 32 -38.61 -13.98 -6.13
C ASN A 32 -38.88 -13.72 -7.62
N THR A 33 -37.94 -13.02 -8.27
CA THR A 33 -37.88 -12.95 -9.73
C THR A 33 -37.03 -14.11 -10.24
N LYS A 34 -37.68 -15.05 -10.93
CA LYS A 34 -37.06 -16.19 -11.61
C LYS A 34 -35.98 -15.67 -12.56
N LYS A 35 -34.71 -15.73 -12.16
CA LYS A 35 -33.56 -15.33 -12.98
C LYS A 35 -33.38 -16.29 -14.14
N ALA A 36 -33.96 -15.96 -15.29
CA ALA A 36 -33.56 -16.54 -16.57
C ALA A 36 -32.04 -16.36 -16.73
N LYS A 37 -31.31 -17.44 -17.04
CA LYS A 37 -29.87 -17.39 -17.30
C LYS A 37 -29.60 -16.60 -18.58
N VAL A 38 -29.50 -15.27 -18.47
CA VAL A 38 -29.03 -14.42 -19.55
C VAL A 38 -27.58 -14.78 -19.86
N LYS A 39 -27.31 -15.24 -21.09
CA LYS A 39 -25.95 -15.49 -21.57
C LYS A 39 -25.20 -14.15 -21.53
N LYS A 40 -24.04 -14.13 -20.87
CA LYS A 40 -23.22 -12.93 -20.75
C LYS A 40 -22.78 -12.49 -22.14
N GLU A 41 -23.21 -11.31 -22.57
CA GLU A 41 -22.84 -10.73 -23.86
C GLU A 41 -21.32 -10.52 -23.94
N LYS A 42 -20.76 -10.78 -25.12
CA LYS A 42 -19.33 -10.57 -25.40
C LYS A 42 -19.04 -9.05 -25.40
N SER A 43 -17.86 -8.64 -24.93
CA SER A 43 -17.49 -7.22 -24.98
C SER A 43 -17.44 -6.71 -26.42
N LEU A 44 -17.66 -5.40 -26.64
CA LEU A 44 -17.68 -4.79 -27.97
C LEU A 44 -16.45 -5.19 -28.82
N GLU A 45 -15.27 -5.22 -28.22
CA GLU A 45 -14.02 -5.65 -28.87
C GLU A 45 -13.99 -7.13 -29.27
N GLN A 46 -14.71 -8.00 -28.57
CA GLN A 46 -14.85 -9.43 -28.90
C GLN A 46 -15.94 -9.67 -29.96
N GLN A 47 -16.83 -8.71 -30.17
CA GLN A 47 -17.83 -8.74 -31.23
C GLN A 47 -17.25 -8.31 -32.57
N ILE A 48 -16.22 -7.45 -32.56
CA ILE A 48 -15.50 -7.04 -33.77
C ILE A 48 -14.74 -8.26 -34.33
N PRO A 49 -15.07 -8.73 -35.55
CA PRO A 49 -14.38 -9.86 -36.15
C PRO A 49 -12.93 -9.52 -36.47
N LYS A 50 -12.01 -10.39 -36.05
CA LYS A 50 -10.58 -10.28 -36.34
C LYS A 50 -10.29 -10.91 -37.71
N GLY A 51 -9.45 -10.24 -38.51
CA GLY A 51 -8.98 -10.77 -39.80
C GLY A 51 -8.11 -12.03 -39.64
N LYS A 52 -7.89 -12.75 -40.74
CA LYS A 52 -7.01 -13.94 -40.74
C LYS A 52 -5.53 -13.51 -40.65
N PRO A 53 -4.71 -14.14 -39.80
CA PRO A 53 -3.29 -13.83 -39.72
C PRO A 53 -2.55 -14.30 -40.98
N LYS A 54 -1.77 -13.40 -41.59
CA LYS A 54 -1.04 -13.65 -42.84
C LYS A 54 -0.01 -14.80 -42.73
N SER A 55 0.59 -14.99 -41.56
CA SER A 55 1.69 -15.94 -41.33
C SER A 55 1.26 -17.29 -40.78
N GLY A 56 -0.04 -17.56 -40.66
CA GLY A 56 -0.57 -18.78 -40.01
C GLY A 56 -0.41 -18.82 -38.49
N ARG A 57 0.30 -17.84 -37.88
CA ARG A 57 0.44 -17.73 -36.43
C ARG A 57 -0.73 -16.95 -35.82
N VAL A 58 -1.35 -17.51 -34.77
CA VAL A 58 -2.50 -16.90 -34.08
C VAL A 58 -2.11 -15.55 -33.45
N TRP A 59 -2.96 -14.54 -33.64
CA TRP A 59 -2.82 -13.24 -32.95
C TRP A 59 -2.94 -13.41 -31.44
N LYS A 60 -2.03 -12.80 -30.67
CA LYS A 60 -2.09 -12.83 -29.20
C LYS A 60 -3.32 -12.07 -28.71
N GLU A 61 -3.96 -12.58 -27.66
CA GLU A 61 -5.02 -11.86 -26.97
C GLU A 61 -4.46 -10.82 -26.00
N GLU A 62 -5.28 -9.82 -25.69
CA GLU A 62 -4.93 -8.81 -24.70
C GLU A 62 -4.84 -9.44 -23.30
N LYS A 63 -3.77 -9.12 -22.57
CA LYS A 63 -3.56 -9.62 -21.22
C LYS A 63 -4.53 -8.95 -20.25
N LYS A 64 -5.41 -9.75 -19.65
CA LYS A 64 -6.31 -9.28 -18.59
C LYS A 64 -5.57 -9.17 -17.24
N ARG A 65 -5.93 -8.17 -16.44
CA ARG A 65 -5.42 -8.03 -15.06
C ARG A 65 -5.84 -9.23 -14.21
N PHE A 66 -4.97 -9.73 -13.34
CA PHE A 66 -5.27 -10.90 -12.47
C PHE A 66 -6.55 -10.73 -11.65
N SER A 67 -6.85 -9.50 -11.21
CA SER A 67 -8.08 -9.17 -10.48
C SER A 67 -9.37 -9.39 -11.27
N SER A 68 -9.29 -9.45 -12.60
CA SER A 68 -10.43 -9.75 -13.49
C SER A 68 -10.59 -11.25 -13.75
N ILE A 69 -9.53 -12.04 -13.52
CA ILE A 69 -9.52 -13.50 -13.61
C ILE A 69 -10.16 -14.11 -12.36
N VAL A 70 -9.89 -13.52 -11.19
CA VAL A 70 -10.48 -13.95 -9.90
C VAL A 70 -11.96 -13.58 -9.85
N LYS A 71 -12.82 -14.58 -10.10
CA LYS A 71 -14.29 -14.44 -10.08
C LYS A 71 -14.90 -14.72 -8.70
N THR A 72 -14.19 -15.46 -7.84
CA THR A 72 -14.67 -15.91 -6.53
C THR A 72 -14.80 -14.73 -5.57
N ARG A 73 -16.00 -14.55 -5.00
CA ARG A 73 -16.33 -13.40 -4.14
C ARG A 73 -15.45 -13.31 -2.88
N GLY A 74 -15.17 -14.44 -2.22
CA GLY A 74 -14.37 -14.45 -0.99
C GLY A 74 -12.88 -14.10 -1.17
N ILE A 75 -12.33 -14.41 -2.35
CA ILE A 75 -10.91 -14.15 -2.67
C ILE A 75 -10.73 -12.69 -3.14
N ARG A 76 -11.80 -12.06 -3.63
CA ARG A 76 -11.75 -10.71 -4.17
C ARG A 76 -11.82 -9.68 -3.04
N LEU A 77 -10.73 -8.97 -2.80
CA LEU A 77 -10.73 -7.82 -1.90
C LEU A 77 -11.65 -6.71 -2.43
N SER A 78 -12.43 -6.10 -1.52
CA SER A 78 -13.21 -4.88 -1.78
C SER A 78 -12.29 -3.69 -2.11
N PHE A 79 -12.86 -2.64 -2.67
CA PHE A 79 -12.11 -1.44 -3.03
C PHE A 79 -11.47 -0.80 -1.79
N ASP A 80 -12.24 -0.63 -0.72
CA ASP A 80 -11.78 0.00 0.53
C ASP A 80 -10.64 -0.79 1.17
N LYS A 81 -10.72 -2.13 1.17
CA LYS A 81 -9.62 -2.99 1.66
C LYS A 81 -8.35 -2.82 0.82
N LYS A 82 -8.48 -2.64 -0.50
CA LYS A 82 -7.33 -2.35 -1.37
C LYS A 82 -6.74 -0.97 -1.13
N GLN A 83 -7.59 0.02 -0.88
CA GLN A 83 -7.13 1.38 -0.59
C GLN A 83 -6.35 1.42 0.72
N LYS A 84 -6.90 0.84 1.80
CA LYS A 84 -6.20 0.69 3.09
C LYS A 84 -4.87 -0.04 2.92
N LEU A 85 -4.83 -1.12 2.13
CA LEU A 85 -3.58 -1.84 1.86
C LEU A 85 -2.55 -0.96 1.14
N ARG A 86 -2.97 -0.13 0.19
CA ARG A 86 -2.08 0.80 -0.53
C ARG A 86 -1.54 1.88 0.39
N GLU A 87 -2.38 2.45 1.25
CA GLU A 87 -1.99 3.45 2.25
C GLU A 87 -0.97 2.87 3.23
N ASN A 88 -1.24 1.67 3.77
CA ASN A 88 -0.31 0.97 4.66
C ASN A 88 1.04 0.70 3.98
N LEU A 89 1.03 0.20 2.75
CA LEU A 89 2.26 -0.06 2.00
C LEU A 89 3.04 1.22 1.69
N LYS A 90 2.34 2.33 1.42
CA LYS A 90 2.95 3.64 1.21
C LYS A 90 3.65 4.11 2.49
N HIS A 91 2.94 4.07 3.63
CA HIS A 91 3.47 4.46 4.92
C HIS A 91 4.71 3.64 5.32
N VAL A 92 4.65 2.30 5.21
CA VAL A 92 5.79 1.42 5.54
C VAL A 92 7.00 1.72 4.65
N LYS A 93 6.79 2.00 3.36
CA LYS A 93 7.88 2.37 2.44
C LYS A 93 8.50 3.72 2.78
N GLU A 94 7.69 4.70 3.16
CA GLU A 94 8.16 6.02 3.57
C GLU A 94 9.02 5.92 4.84
N MET A 95 8.55 5.19 5.85
CA MET A 95 9.31 4.91 7.08
C MET A 95 10.63 4.19 6.77
N SER A 96 10.60 3.16 5.91
CA SER A 96 11.81 2.44 5.51
C SER A 96 12.82 3.33 4.78
N ARG A 97 12.34 4.23 3.91
CA ARG A 97 13.19 5.19 3.19
C ARG A 97 13.81 6.20 4.14
N ALA A 98 13.04 6.74 5.10
CA ALA A 98 13.54 7.67 6.10
C ALA A 98 14.69 7.08 6.92
N ILE A 99 14.51 5.85 7.43
CA ILE A 99 15.55 5.15 8.21
C ILE A 99 16.83 4.92 7.36
N LYS A 100 16.67 4.56 6.08
CA LYS A 100 17.82 4.36 5.20
C LYS A 100 18.55 5.66 4.91
N ALA A 101 17.82 6.75 4.67
CA ALA A 101 18.38 8.07 4.41
C ALA A 101 19.16 8.58 5.62
N GLU A 102 18.62 8.44 6.83
CA GLU A 102 19.31 8.81 8.08
C GLU A 102 20.64 8.05 8.24
N LYS A 103 20.61 6.71 8.07
CA LYS A 103 21.83 5.88 8.13
C LYS A 103 22.85 6.23 7.05
N GLN A 104 22.40 6.67 5.88
CA GLN A 104 23.29 7.10 4.81
C GLN A 104 23.93 8.45 5.15
N ALA A 105 23.14 9.42 5.61
CA ALA A 105 23.61 10.73 6.03
C ALA A 105 24.65 10.63 7.17
N GLU A 106 24.41 9.77 8.17
CA GLU A 106 25.37 9.52 9.26
C GLU A 106 26.70 8.96 8.73
N LYS A 107 26.65 8.00 7.81
CA LYS A 107 27.85 7.41 7.19
C LYS A 107 28.60 8.42 6.34
N GLU A 108 27.89 9.26 5.60
CA GLU A 108 28.47 10.32 4.78
C GLU A 108 29.15 11.38 5.64
N ALA A 109 28.49 11.84 6.70
CA ALA A 109 29.08 12.76 7.67
C ALA A 109 30.36 12.19 8.32
N LYS A 110 30.37 10.90 8.67
CA LYS A 110 31.57 10.23 9.20
C LYS A 110 32.70 10.18 8.17
N LYS A 111 32.38 9.89 6.90
CA LYS A 111 33.37 9.90 5.81
C LYS A 111 33.93 11.29 5.57
N GLU A 112 33.07 12.31 5.60
CA GLU A 112 33.47 13.71 5.41
C GLU A 112 34.38 14.18 6.54
N ARG A 113 34.02 13.91 7.80
CA ARG A 113 34.90 14.18 8.96
C ARG A 113 36.27 13.53 8.81
N ARG A 114 36.32 12.26 8.39
CA ARG A 114 37.59 11.56 8.15
C ARG A 114 38.41 12.21 7.04
N ARG A 115 37.77 12.60 5.93
CA ARG A 115 38.44 13.30 4.82
C ARG A 115 38.99 14.66 5.26
N ALA A 116 38.24 15.42 6.05
CA ALA A 116 38.68 16.70 6.59
C ALA A 116 39.88 16.54 7.55
N ASN A 117 39.83 15.54 8.43
CA ASN A 117 40.95 15.27 9.34
C ASN A 117 42.21 14.84 8.61
N LEU A 118 42.10 14.01 7.56
CA LEU A 118 43.24 13.61 6.74
C LEU A 118 43.86 14.81 6.02
N LYS A 119 43.04 15.67 5.39
CA LYS A 119 43.52 16.92 4.77
C LYS A 119 44.25 17.81 5.76
N ARG A 120 43.70 17.98 6.97
CA ARG A 120 44.34 18.78 8.03
C ARG A 120 45.67 18.17 8.48
N ALA A 121 45.76 16.85 8.56
CA ALA A 121 47.00 16.16 8.90
C ALA A 121 48.07 16.32 7.82
N GLU A 122 47.70 16.19 6.54
CA GLU A 122 48.59 16.44 5.39
C GLU A 122 49.10 17.88 5.40
N GLU A 123 48.23 18.87 5.62
CA GLU A 123 48.62 20.28 5.74
C GLU A 123 49.56 20.52 6.93
N ASN A 124 49.29 19.90 8.09
CA ASN A 124 50.15 20.01 9.26
C ASN A 124 51.52 19.38 9.01
N GLN A 125 51.57 18.24 8.32
CA GLN A 125 52.82 17.58 7.95
C GLN A 125 53.66 18.49 7.05
N ARG A 126 53.06 19.08 6.01
CA ARG A 126 53.73 20.05 5.14
C ARG A 126 54.26 21.25 5.93
N LYS A 127 53.49 21.75 6.89
CA LYS A 127 53.94 22.85 7.78
C LYS A 127 55.09 22.41 8.68
N SER A 128 55.04 21.22 9.27
CA SER A 128 56.11 20.70 10.12
C SER A 128 57.40 20.42 9.36
N GLU A 129 57.32 20.04 8.08
CA GLU A 129 58.49 19.86 7.22
C GLU A 129 59.25 21.17 6.96
N ILE A 130 58.56 22.32 6.97
CA ILE A 130 59.15 23.63 6.71
C ILE A 130 59.75 24.25 7.99
N VAL A 131 59.23 23.92 9.17
CA VAL A 131 59.68 24.53 10.44
C VAL A 131 61.09 24.02 10.78
N GLN A 132 62.01 24.97 10.98
CA GLN A 132 63.38 24.72 11.42
C GLN A 132 63.38 24.42 12.93
N VAL A 133 64.03 23.31 13.33
CA VAL A 133 64.27 23.00 14.75
C VAL A 133 65.29 24.02 15.27
N VAL A 134 64.89 24.81 16.27
CA VAL A 134 65.74 25.77 16.99
C VAL A 134 66.50 25.06 18.09
#